data_AF-A0A7S4QKQ8-F1
#
_entry.id   AF-A0A7S4QKQ8-F1
#
_cell.length_a   1.000
_cell.length_b   1.000
_cell.length_c   1.000
_cell.angle_alpha   90.00
_cell.angle_beta   90.00
_cell.angle_gamma   90.00
#
_symmetry.space_group_name_H-M   'P 1'
#
loop_
_entity.id
_entity.type
_entity.pdbx_description
1 polymer ?
#
loop_
_entity_poly.entity_id
_entity_poly.type
_entity_poly.pdbx_seq_one_letter_code
_entity_poly.pdbx_strand_id
1 'polypeptide(L)'
;ALPISLLQESFSKTLNDRKEYKPGAPLDENGSKKAGVLYIVNRLFAMYFRLNTLRLCKNLLRPIESRSLHEVSENKGDKVTYRYYVGRLAMFEDQYDVAEEHLDYALKHCYRGARGNKKRILNYLLPVKLLRGRLPTQYLLQKYSLHEFIPLVHGIRTGDLRTFNDGLQKYQDLFIRYVRVCFLKPF
;
A
#
# COMPACT_ATOMS: atom_id res chain seq x y z
N ALA A 1 -2.78 17.56 15.88
CA ALA A 1 -1.97 18.39 14.95
C ALA A 1 -0.47 18.26 15.22
N LEU A 2 -0.01 18.47 16.47
CA LEU A 2 1.39 18.33 16.92
C LEU A 2 2.19 17.12 16.37
N PRO A 3 1.67 15.88 16.33
CA PRO A 3 2.46 14.74 15.85
C PRO A 3 2.70 14.75 14.33
N ILE A 4 1.82 15.36 13.53
CA ILE A 4 1.98 15.41 12.07
C ILE A 4 3.04 16.44 11.70
N SER A 5 2.98 17.64 12.29
CA SER A 5 3.96 18.70 12.04
C SER A 5 5.37 18.25 12.45
N LEU A 6 5.50 17.57 13.58
CA LEU A 6 6.78 17.01 14.03
C LEU A 6 7.33 15.97 13.04
N LEU A 7 6.48 15.08 12.53
CA LEU A 7 6.91 14.08 11.53
C LEU A 7 7.24 14.71 10.17
N GLN A 8 6.53 15.76 9.76
CA GLN A 8 6.84 16.52 8.54
C GLN A 8 8.20 17.22 8.66
N GLU A 9 8.46 17.86 9.81
CA GLU A 9 9.76 18.49 10.09
C GLU A 9 10.88 17.44 10.12
N SER A 10 10.63 16.31 10.77
CA SER A 10 11.56 15.17 10.81
C SER A 10 11.86 14.65 9.40
N PHE A 11 10.84 14.51 8.55
CA PHE A 11 10.99 14.11 7.15
C PHE A 11 11.85 15.11 6.36
N SER A 12 11.63 16.41 6.54
CA SER A 12 12.46 17.44 5.90
C SER A 12 13.91 17.38 6.35
N LYS A 13 14.15 17.18 7.67
CA LYS A 13 15.49 17.02 8.24
C LYS A 13 16.21 15.76 7.76
N THR A 14 15.50 14.63 7.61
CA THR A 14 16.12 13.39 7.11
C THR A 14 16.43 13.47 5.62
N LEU A 15 15.58 14.10 4.82
CA LEU A 15 15.85 14.33 3.40
C LEU A 15 17.04 15.26 3.18
N ASN A 16 17.14 16.34 3.94
CA ASN A 16 18.18 17.35 3.75
C ASN A 16 19.49 17.01 4.47
N ASP A 17 19.63 15.77 4.96
CA ASP A 17 20.87 15.30 5.53
C ASP A 17 22.00 15.33 4.47
N ARG A 18 23.09 16.00 4.82
CA ARG A 18 24.26 16.19 3.94
C ARG A 18 25.05 14.90 3.77
N LYS A 19 24.92 13.96 4.70
CA LYS A 19 25.59 12.66 4.61
C LYS A 19 25.01 11.83 3.48
N GLU A 20 25.89 11.20 2.71
CA GLU A 20 25.51 10.21 1.72
C GLU A 20 24.98 8.97 2.45
N TYR A 21 23.87 8.42 1.94
CA TYR A 21 23.32 7.21 2.52
C TYR A 21 24.09 6.00 2.00
N LYS A 22 24.70 5.26 2.93
CA LYS A 22 25.37 3.99 2.63
C LYS A 22 24.55 2.84 3.25
N PRO A 23 24.13 1.84 2.46
CA PRO A 23 23.53 0.62 2.99
C PRO A 23 24.46 -0.02 4.04
N GLY A 24 23.90 -0.52 5.14
CA GLY A 24 24.64 -1.19 6.22
C GLY A 24 25.44 -0.28 7.15
N ALA A 25 25.42 1.05 6.94
CA ALA A 25 26.08 1.98 7.85
C ALA A 25 25.37 2.02 9.22
N PRO A 26 26.12 2.17 10.32
CA PRO A 26 25.54 2.28 11.66
C PRO A 26 24.56 3.46 11.76
N LEU A 27 23.50 3.32 12.55
CA LEU A 27 22.48 4.36 12.79
C LEU A 27 22.94 5.41 13.82
N ASP A 28 24.25 5.49 14.07
CA ASP A 28 24.87 6.41 15.03
C ASP A 28 25.15 7.78 14.37
N GLU A 29 25.96 8.60 15.04
CA GLU A 29 26.38 9.90 14.50
C GLU A 29 27.08 9.79 13.14
N ASN A 30 27.62 8.62 12.77
CA ASN A 30 28.35 8.40 11.52
C ASN A 30 27.43 8.00 10.36
N GLY A 31 26.24 7.49 10.66
CA GLY A 31 25.21 7.15 9.69
C GLY A 31 24.49 8.34 9.07
N SER A 32 23.83 8.10 7.92
CA SER A 32 22.90 9.07 7.36
C SER A 32 21.49 8.89 7.94
N LYS A 33 20.86 10.00 8.30
CA LYS A 33 19.45 10.08 8.72
C LYS A 33 18.48 9.59 7.66
N LYS A 34 18.92 9.53 6.40
CA LYS A 34 18.17 8.95 5.28
C LYS A 34 17.82 7.48 5.49
N ALA A 35 18.55 6.75 6.34
CA ALA A 35 18.23 5.37 6.71
C ALA A 35 16.81 5.22 7.28
N GLY A 36 16.33 6.21 8.04
CA GLY A 36 15.00 6.21 8.68
C GLY A 36 13.87 6.83 7.86
N VAL A 37 14.14 7.27 6.62
CA VAL A 37 13.17 8.05 5.84
C VAL A 37 11.89 7.27 5.56
N LEU A 38 11.98 5.99 5.18
CA LEU A 38 10.81 5.17 4.89
C LEU A 38 9.94 4.94 6.12
N TYR A 39 10.55 4.77 7.30
CA TYR A 39 9.80 4.63 8.54
C TYR A 39 8.95 5.88 8.81
N ILE A 40 9.54 7.07 8.72
CA ILE A 40 8.84 8.35 8.93
C ILE A 40 7.72 8.52 7.90
N VAL A 41 8.02 8.24 6.63
CA VAL A 41 7.06 8.35 5.53
C VAL A 41 5.89 7.38 5.69
N ASN A 42 6.15 6.13 6.08
CA ASN A 42 5.10 5.14 6.34
C ASN A 42 4.17 5.58 7.47
N ARG A 43 4.71 6.23 8.52
CA ARG A 43 3.90 6.83 9.58
C ARG A 43 3.07 8.01 9.08
N LEU A 44 3.67 8.89 8.28
CA LEU A 44 2.94 10.01 7.67
C LEU A 44 1.84 9.52 6.72
N PHE A 45 2.11 8.52 5.89
CA PHE A 45 1.09 7.89 5.05
C PHE A 45 -0.03 7.32 5.90
N ALA A 46 0.27 6.54 6.94
CA ALA A 46 -0.77 6.01 7.83
C ALA A 46 -1.67 7.13 8.38
N MET A 47 -1.10 8.28 8.77
CA MET A 47 -1.86 9.43 9.27
C MET A 47 -2.67 10.12 8.15
N TYR A 48 -2.09 10.38 6.99
CA TYR A 48 -2.80 11.06 5.89
C TYR A 48 -3.92 10.22 5.30
N PHE A 49 -3.68 8.91 5.17
CA PHE A 49 -4.70 7.94 4.79
C PHE A 49 -5.83 7.92 5.83
N ARG A 50 -5.50 7.92 7.13
CA ARG A 50 -6.49 8.05 8.22
C ARG A 50 -7.32 9.34 8.17
N LEU A 51 -6.68 10.45 7.82
CA LEU A 51 -7.33 11.77 7.72
C LEU A 51 -8.02 12.00 6.36
N ASN A 52 -7.95 11.03 5.44
CA ASN A 52 -8.44 11.16 4.07
C ASN A 52 -7.86 12.38 3.32
N THR A 53 -6.60 12.72 3.59
CA THR A 53 -5.88 13.87 2.97
C THR A 53 -4.85 13.39 1.94
N LEU A 54 -5.29 12.55 1.01
CA LEU A 54 -4.43 11.85 0.04
C LEU A 54 -3.57 12.78 -0.84
N ARG A 55 -4.05 14.01 -1.08
CA ARG A 55 -3.29 15.04 -1.82
C ARG A 55 -1.92 15.33 -1.20
N LEU A 56 -1.79 15.23 0.13
CA LEU A 56 -0.53 15.46 0.83
C LEU A 56 0.47 14.31 0.67
N CYS A 57 0.00 13.10 0.36
CA CYS A 57 0.86 11.94 0.11
C CYS A 57 1.78 12.18 -1.10
N LYS A 58 1.30 12.88 -2.15
CA LYS A 58 2.12 13.23 -3.33
C LYS A 58 3.35 14.07 -2.98
N ASN A 59 3.22 14.97 -2.00
CA ASN A 59 4.32 15.81 -1.56
C ASN A 59 5.41 15.01 -0.84
N LEU A 60 5.04 13.87 -0.24
CA LEU A 60 6.00 12.95 0.36
C LEU A 60 6.65 12.04 -0.68
N LEU A 61 5.90 11.58 -1.69
CA LEU A 61 6.43 10.68 -2.71
C LEU A 61 7.52 11.29 -3.58
N ARG A 62 7.30 12.52 -4.08
CA ARG A 62 8.20 13.14 -5.06
C ARG A 62 9.69 13.14 -4.63
N PRO A 63 10.05 13.60 -3.42
CA PRO A 63 11.45 13.57 -2.97
C PRO A 63 12.04 12.16 -2.79
N ILE A 64 11.21 11.18 -2.44
CA ILE A 64 11.64 9.79 -2.19
C ILE A 64 11.93 9.09 -3.52
N GLU A 65 11.02 9.24 -4.48
CA GLU A 65 11.16 8.67 -5.82
C GLU A 65 12.32 9.33 -6.58
N SER A 66 12.43 10.66 -6.56
CA SER A 66 13.52 11.38 -7.25
C SER A 66 14.94 11.02 -6.78
N ARG A 67 15.08 10.54 -5.55
CA ARG A 67 16.35 10.16 -4.93
C ARG A 67 16.47 8.64 -4.76
N SER A 68 15.53 7.86 -5.31
CA SER A 68 15.41 6.40 -5.18
C SER A 68 15.56 5.87 -3.76
N LEU A 69 15.23 6.66 -2.73
CA LEU A 69 15.49 6.31 -1.32
C LEU A 69 14.71 5.06 -0.86
N HIS A 70 13.62 4.77 -1.55
CA HIS A 70 12.82 3.58 -1.32
C HIS A 70 13.52 2.29 -1.74
N GLU A 71 14.46 2.34 -2.69
CA GLU A 71 15.25 1.20 -3.14
C GLU A 71 16.44 0.94 -2.21
N VAL A 72 17.06 2.01 -1.72
CA VAL A 72 18.30 1.93 -0.96
C VAL A 72 18.08 1.45 0.48
N SER A 73 16.91 1.72 1.09
CA SER A 73 16.60 1.29 2.46
C SER A 73 16.81 -0.23 2.66
N GLU A 74 17.31 -0.70 3.80
CA GLU A 74 17.50 -2.15 4.01
C GLU A 74 16.29 -2.85 4.64
N ASN A 75 15.41 -2.08 5.28
CA ASN A 75 14.26 -2.65 5.97
C ASN A 75 13.17 -3.08 4.98
N LYS A 76 13.11 -4.40 4.71
CA LYS A 76 12.11 -5.01 3.84
C LYS A 76 10.67 -4.72 4.30
N GLY A 77 10.43 -4.64 5.61
CA GLY A 77 9.09 -4.33 6.15
C GLY A 77 8.64 -2.91 5.79
N ASP A 78 9.56 -1.95 5.89
CA ASP A 78 9.29 -0.57 5.50
C ASP A 78 9.07 -0.43 3.99
N LYS A 79 9.83 -1.16 3.16
CA LYS A 79 9.62 -1.20 1.70
C LYS A 79 8.25 -1.75 1.33
N VAL A 80 7.83 -2.86 1.93
CA VAL A 80 6.52 -3.46 1.68
C VAL A 80 5.41 -2.49 2.06
N THR A 81 5.54 -1.83 3.21
CA THR A 81 4.56 -0.84 3.69
C THR A 81 4.51 0.38 2.78
N TYR A 82 5.66 0.88 2.33
CA TYR A 82 5.76 1.99 1.39
C TYR A 82 5.07 1.65 0.07
N ARG A 83 5.45 0.53 -0.55
CA ARG A 83 4.87 0.06 -1.82
C ARG A 83 3.35 -0.19 -1.70
N TYR A 84 2.88 -0.69 -0.56
CA TYR A 84 1.45 -0.80 -0.27
C TYR A 84 0.72 0.55 -0.30
N TYR A 85 1.26 1.59 0.34
CA TYR A 85 0.64 2.92 0.31
C TYR A 85 0.71 3.58 -1.06
N VAL A 86 1.84 3.46 -1.77
CA VAL A 86 1.98 4.01 -3.13
C VAL A 86 0.98 3.35 -4.07
N GLY A 87 0.87 2.02 -4.05
CA GLY A 87 -0.07 1.31 -4.91
C GLY A 87 -1.53 1.66 -4.61
N ARG A 88 -1.88 1.89 -3.34
CA ARG A 88 -3.21 2.40 -2.98
C ARG A 88 -3.45 3.81 -3.49
N LEU A 89 -2.47 4.71 -3.34
CA LEU A 89 -2.59 6.08 -3.84
C LEU A 89 -2.78 6.10 -5.36
N ALA A 90 -1.99 5.30 -6.10
CA ALA A 90 -2.12 5.15 -7.54
C ALA A 90 -3.53 4.67 -7.95
N MET A 91 -4.14 3.78 -7.16
CA MET A 91 -5.53 3.35 -7.41
C MET A 91 -6.54 4.48 -7.24
N PHE A 92 -6.34 5.40 -6.29
CA PHE A 92 -7.17 6.60 -6.14
C PHE A 92 -6.99 7.63 -7.26
N GLU A 93 -5.92 7.50 -8.04
CA GLU A 93 -5.59 8.36 -9.18
C GLU A 93 -5.85 7.69 -10.52
N ASP A 94 -6.60 6.58 -10.51
CA ASP A 94 -6.91 5.77 -11.69
C ASP A 94 -5.67 5.25 -12.44
N GLN A 95 -4.50 5.24 -11.80
CA GLN A 95 -3.25 4.70 -12.35
C GLN A 95 -3.13 3.21 -12.02
N TYR A 96 -3.98 2.41 -12.67
CA TYR A 96 -4.13 0.97 -12.37
C TYR A 96 -2.87 0.14 -12.66
N ASP A 97 -2.09 0.51 -13.67
CA ASP A 97 -0.81 -0.16 -13.98
C ASP A 97 0.20 -0.01 -12.84
N VAL A 98 0.40 1.22 -12.39
CA VAL A 98 1.29 1.56 -11.26
C VAL A 98 0.77 0.92 -9.97
N ALA A 99 -0.55 0.97 -9.75
CA ALA A 99 -1.16 0.35 -8.59
C ALA A 99 -0.87 -1.15 -8.53
N GLU A 100 -1.02 -1.86 -9.65
CA GLU A 100 -0.74 -3.30 -9.70
C GLU A 100 0.73 -3.61 -9.43
N GLU A 101 1.66 -2.91 -10.07
CA GLU A 101 3.10 -3.15 -9.89
C GLU A 101 3.51 -3.03 -8.41
N HIS A 102 3.12 -1.93 -7.77
CA HIS A 102 3.45 -1.66 -6.38
C HIS A 102 2.78 -2.65 -5.41
N LEU A 103 1.51 -3.01 -5.64
CA LEU A 103 0.78 -3.96 -4.80
C LEU A 103 1.27 -5.40 -5.00
N ASP A 104 1.65 -5.80 -6.22
CA ASP A 104 2.27 -7.10 -6.50
C ASP A 104 3.63 -7.20 -5.80
N TYR A 105 4.45 -6.14 -5.86
CA TYR A 105 5.70 -6.09 -5.12
C TYR A 105 5.45 -6.28 -3.61
N ALA A 106 4.49 -5.54 -3.05
CA ALA A 106 4.16 -5.63 -1.63
C ALA A 106 3.70 -7.04 -1.25
N LEU A 107 2.87 -7.69 -2.07
CA LEU A 107 2.39 -9.05 -1.80
C LEU A 107 3.52 -10.09 -1.83
N LYS A 108 4.40 -10.00 -2.84
CA LYS A 108 5.55 -10.91 -3.03
C LYS A 108 6.56 -10.82 -1.89
N HIS A 109 6.84 -9.60 -1.42
CA HIS A 109 7.86 -9.34 -0.39
C HIS A 109 7.31 -9.32 1.04
N CYS A 110 5.99 -9.38 1.22
CA CYS A 110 5.38 -9.48 2.54
C CYS A 110 5.75 -10.80 3.23
N TYR A 111 6.07 -10.72 4.53
CA TYR A 111 6.43 -11.87 5.36
C TYR A 111 5.41 -13.01 5.25
N ARG A 112 5.91 -14.25 5.11
CA ARG A 112 5.08 -15.43 4.81
C ARG A 112 4.01 -15.70 5.87
N GLY A 113 4.31 -15.44 7.15
CA GLY A 113 3.38 -15.61 8.27
C GLY A 113 2.40 -14.44 8.46
N ALA A 114 2.61 -13.29 7.83
CA ALA A 114 1.78 -12.09 8.00
C ALA A 114 0.49 -12.16 7.16
N ARG A 115 -0.36 -13.16 7.44
CA ARG A 115 -1.62 -13.42 6.70
C ARG A 115 -2.54 -12.19 6.67
N GLY A 116 -2.64 -11.46 7.77
CA GLY A 116 -3.45 -10.24 7.85
C GLY A 116 -2.99 -9.14 6.88
N ASN A 117 -1.67 -8.92 6.79
CA ASN A 117 -1.09 -7.91 5.89
C ASN A 117 -1.24 -8.30 4.43
N LYS A 118 -1.05 -9.59 4.12
CA LYS A 118 -1.33 -10.12 2.78
C LYS A 118 -2.80 -9.98 2.38
N LYS A 119 -3.72 -10.27 3.30
CA LYS A 119 -5.15 -10.04 3.08
C LYS A 119 -5.43 -8.56 2.77
N ARG A 120 -4.86 -7.64 3.55
CA ARG A 120 -4.99 -6.19 3.30
C ARG A 120 -4.46 -5.78 1.92
N ILE A 121 -3.32 -6.31 1.48
CA ILE A 121 -2.80 -6.05 0.13
C ILE A 121 -3.76 -6.60 -0.93
N LEU A 122 -4.23 -7.84 -0.75
CA LEU A 122 -5.13 -8.51 -1.70
C LEU A 122 -6.48 -7.80 -1.87
N ASN A 123 -7.01 -7.20 -0.81
CA ASN A 123 -8.25 -6.40 -0.89
C ASN A 123 -8.17 -5.25 -1.91
N TYR A 124 -6.97 -4.76 -2.21
CA TYR A 124 -6.73 -3.71 -3.21
C TYR A 124 -6.20 -4.27 -4.53
N LEU A 125 -5.34 -5.27 -4.46
CA LEU A 125 -4.76 -5.88 -5.66
C LEU A 125 -5.80 -6.65 -6.49
N LEU A 126 -6.75 -7.32 -5.85
CA LEU A 126 -7.77 -8.09 -6.55
C LEU A 126 -8.67 -7.20 -7.42
N PRO A 127 -9.29 -6.11 -6.92
CA PRO A 127 -10.03 -5.18 -7.79
C PRO A 127 -9.22 -4.69 -8.99
N VAL A 128 -7.95 -4.31 -8.78
CA VAL A 128 -7.07 -3.84 -9.86
C VAL A 128 -6.83 -4.94 -10.91
N LYS A 129 -6.53 -6.17 -10.47
CA LYS A 129 -6.35 -7.30 -11.39
C LYS A 129 -7.64 -7.68 -12.12
N LEU A 130 -8.78 -7.66 -11.44
CA LEU A 130 -10.10 -7.96 -12.01
C LEU A 130 -10.48 -6.94 -13.09
N LEU A 131 -10.26 -5.64 -12.85
CA LEU A 131 -10.48 -4.58 -13.84
C LEU A 131 -9.67 -4.82 -15.12
N ARG A 132 -8.48 -5.44 -14.98
CA ARG A 132 -7.59 -5.81 -16.08
C ARG A 132 -7.87 -7.20 -16.68
N GLY A 133 -8.97 -7.85 -16.29
CA GLY A 133 -9.35 -9.18 -16.76
C GLY A 133 -8.51 -10.33 -16.19
N ARG A 134 -7.71 -10.09 -15.15
CA ARG A 134 -6.91 -11.13 -14.47
C ARG A 134 -7.69 -11.72 -13.29
N LEU A 135 -8.16 -12.95 -13.46
CA LEU A 135 -8.94 -13.66 -12.44
C LEU A 135 -8.04 -14.36 -11.41
N PRO A 136 -8.35 -14.26 -10.10
CA PRO A 136 -7.65 -15.03 -9.06
C PRO A 136 -8.08 -16.50 -9.07
N THR A 137 -7.23 -17.36 -8.53
CA THR A 137 -7.57 -18.77 -8.29
C THR A 137 -8.47 -18.91 -7.06
N GLN A 138 -9.34 -19.92 -7.08
CA GLN A 138 -10.22 -20.21 -5.95
C GLN A 138 -9.45 -20.54 -4.67
N TYR A 139 -8.31 -21.22 -4.79
CA TYR A 139 -7.40 -21.49 -3.67
C TYR A 139 -6.90 -20.20 -3.00
N LEU A 140 -6.55 -19.17 -3.77
CA LEU A 140 -6.11 -17.88 -3.23
C LEU A 140 -7.23 -17.22 -2.40
N LEU A 141 -8.47 -17.25 -2.91
CA LEU A 141 -9.62 -16.68 -2.22
C LEU A 141 -9.90 -17.40 -0.89
N GLN A 142 -9.86 -18.73 -0.89
CA GLN A 142 -10.06 -19.53 0.32
C GLN A 142 -8.93 -19.30 1.34
N LYS A 143 -7.68 -19.28 0.88
CA LYS A 143 -6.49 -19.13 1.74
C LYS A 143 -6.49 -17.84 2.58
N TYR A 144 -7.04 -16.75 2.05
CA TYR A 144 -7.12 -15.46 2.76
C TYR A 144 -8.54 -15.08 3.18
N SER A 145 -9.50 -16.01 3.06
CA SER A 145 -10.91 -15.81 3.41
C SER A 145 -11.50 -14.57 2.72
N LEU A 146 -11.36 -14.52 1.39
CA LEU A 146 -11.80 -13.45 0.48
C LEU A 146 -13.07 -13.88 -0.26
N HIS A 147 -14.07 -14.32 0.51
CA HIS A 147 -15.30 -14.93 -0.01
C HIS A 147 -16.17 -13.93 -0.78
N GLU A 148 -16.05 -12.64 -0.47
CA GLU A 148 -16.74 -11.54 -1.14
C GLU A 148 -16.40 -11.44 -2.64
N PHE A 149 -15.22 -11.93 -3.05
CA PHE A 149 -14.79 -11.93 -4.44
C PHE A 149 -15.29 -13.14 -5.24
N ILE A 150 -15.83 -14.18 -4.58
CA ILE A 150 -16.28 -15.40 -5.26
C ILE A 150 -17.39 -15.12 -6.30
N PRO A 151 -18.50 -14.43 -5.98
CA PRO A 151 -19.55 -14.19 -6.97
C PRO A 151 -19.08 -13.27 -8.10
N LEU A 152 -18.20 -12.30 -7.80
CA LEU A 152 -17.59 -11.42 -8.80
C LEU A 152 -16.76 -12.21 -9.82
N VAL A 153 -15.88 -13.08 -9.32
CA VAL A 153 -15.04 -13.94 -10.17
C VAL A 153 -15.88 -14.93 -10.97
N HIS A 154 -16.92 -15.50 -10.34
CA HIS A 154 -17.83 -16.41 -11.03
C HIS A 154 -18.56 -15.71 -12.17
N GLY A 155 -19.21 -14.56 -11.91
CA GLY A 155 -19.93 -13.79 -12.92
C GLY A 155 -19.03 -13.35 -14.08
N ILE A 156 -17.80 -12.90 -13.80
CA ILE A 156 -16.84 -12.55 -14.87
C ILE A 156 -16.46 -13.80 -15.69
N ARG A 157 -16.23 -14.95 -15.03
CA ARG A 157 -15.81 -16.18 -15.72
C ARG A 157 -16.91 -16.78 -16.61
N THR A 158 -18.17 -16.69 -16.19
CA THR A 158 -19.32 -17.24 -16.93
C THR A 158 -19.98 -16.23 -17.86
N GLY A 159 -19.62 -14.94 -17.77
CA GLY A 159 -20.30 -13.86 -18.49
C GLY A 159 -21.67 -13.50 -17.88
N ASP A 160 -21.97 -13.98 -16.67
CA ASP A 160 -23.22 -13.70 -15.97
C ASP A 160 -23.14 -12.36 -15.22
N LEU A 161 -23.59 -11.31 -15.90
CA LEU A 161 -23.67 -9.95 -15.35
C LEU A 161 -24.63 -9.84 -14.16
N ARG A 162 -25.66 -10.69 -14.08
CA ARG A 162 -26.61 -10.65 -12.98
C ARG A 162 -25.95 -11.15 -11.70
N THR A 163 -25.28 -12.31 -11.75
CA THR A 163 -24.53 -12.83 -10.59
C THR A 163 -23.43 -11.85 -10.15
N PHE A 164 -22.76 -11.19 -11.10
CA PHE A 164 -21.78 -10.15 -10.79
C PHE A 164 -22.42 -8.97 -10.03
N ASN A 165 -23.50 -8.40 -10.56
CA ASN A 165 -24.18 -7.25 -9.97
C ASN A 165 -24.80 -7.57 -8.60
N ASP A 166 -25.43 -8.74 -8.46
CA ASP A 166 -25.99 -9.21 -7.19
C ASP A 166 -24.89 -9.39 -6.14
N GLY A 167 -23.74 -9.93 -6.53
CA GLY A 167 -22.56 -10.04 -5.68
C GLY A 167 -22.00 -8.69 -5.26
N LEU A 168 -21.93 -7.74 -6.20
CA LEU A 168 -21.44 -6.39 -5.94
C LEU A 168 -22.36 -5.64 -4.96
N GLN A 169 -23.68 -5.69 -5.16
CA GLN A 169 -24.66 -5.10 -4.25
C GLN A 169 -24.59 -5.72 -2.86
N LYS A 170 -24.53 -7.06 -2.79
CA LYS A 170 -24.46 -7.79 -1.52
C LYS A 170 -23.27 -7.41 -0.66
N TYR A 171 -22.11 -7.15 -1.28
CA TYR A 171 -20.87 -6.84 -0.56
C TYR A 171 -20.45 -5.37 -0.68
N GLN A 172 -21.33 -4.49 -1.19
CA GLN A 172 -21.05 -3.07 -1.41
C GLN A 172 -20.52 -2.39 -0.14
N ASP A 173 -21.17 -2.60 1.00
CA ASP A 173 -20.74 -2.00 2.27
C ASP A 173 -19.35 -2.48 2.71
N LEU A 174 -18.99 -3.73 2.44
CA LEU A 174 -17.65 -4.25 2.72
C LEU A 174 -16.59 -3.60 1.82
N PHE A 175 -16.88 -3.43 0.53
CA PHE A 175 -15.97 -2.76 -0.39
C PHE A 175 -15.79 -1.28 -0.05
N ILE A 176 -16.87 -0.56 0.27
CA ILE A 176 -16.82 0.82 0.78
C ILE A 176 -16.00 0.86 2.07
N ARG A 177 -16.18 -0.13 2.96
CA ARG A 177 -15.40 -0.26 4.19
C ARG A 177 -13.94 -0.56 3.93
N TYR A 178 -13.57 -1.29 2.87
CA TYR A 178 -12.16 -1.45 2.51
C TYR A 178 -11.55 -0.12 2.13
N VAL A 179 -12.24 0.66 1.30
CA VAL A 179 -11.82 2.02 0.98
C VAL A 179 -11.71 2.86 2.26
N ARG A 180 -12.70 2.84 3.17
CA ARG A 180 -12.82 3.75 4.33
C ARG A 180 -12.13 3.32 5.64
N VAL A 181 -12.10 2.03 5.99
CA VAL A 181 -11.68 1.52 7.33
C VAL A 181 -10.29 0.90 7.35
N CYS A 182 -9.73 0.46 6.22
CA CYS A 182 -8.31 0.10 6.16
C CYS A 182 -7.37 1.30 6.37
N PHE A 183 -7.91 2.52 6.42
CA PHE A 183 -7.17 3.71 6.85
C PHE A 183 -6.86 3.74 8.36
N LEU A 184 -7.50 2.89 9.18
CA LEU A 184 -7.37 2.94 10.65
C LEU A 184 -6.51 1.83 11.26
N LYS A 185 -6.16 0.77 10.49
CA LYS A 185 -5.35 -0.34 11.02
C LYS A 185 -3.89 -0.18 10.60
N PRO A 186 -2.94 -0.04 11.54
CA PRO A 186 -1.53 0.02 11.21
C PRO A 186 -1.09 -1.30 10.55
N PHE A 187 -0.30 -1.18 9.48
CA PHE A 187 0.37 -2.28 8.78
C PHE A 187 1.43 -2.92 9.68
#